data_AF-A0A146L2L8-F1
#
_entry.id   AF-A0A146L2L8-F1
#
_cell.length_a   1.000
_cell.length_b   1.000
_cell.length_c   1.000
_cell.angle_alpha   90.00
_cell.angle_beta   90.00
_cell.angle_gamma   90.00
#
_symmetry.space_group_name_H-M   'P 1'
#
loop_
_entity.id
_entity.type
_entity.pdbx_description
1 polymer ?
#
loop_
_entity_poly.entity_id
_entity_poly.type
_entity_poly.pdbx_seq_one_letter_code
_entity_poly.pdbx_strand_id
1 'polypeptide(L)'
;MHEYTYQAMVYDILPTKNEKVYLRYENRYDRYYDDEKNTVILNESEDAIWDTNRHLHIGEVCTQLPKEMARFKKENRMARMEDERGQAEREGQRVNISTRQLSSECLEKSNQYKLQDIANLEQNLVCNFDEEHNQVSMRECIKDLHHKLSIPTTGSEERMRLLLL
;
A
#
# COMPACT_ATOMS: atom_id res chain seq x y z
N MET A 1 -13.36 3.75 -5.86
CA MET A 1 -12.70 4.80 -5.06
C MET A 1 -11.39 4.25 -4.56
N HIS A 2 -10.41 5.12 -4.36
CA HIS A 2 -9.19 4.81 -3.65
C HIS A 2 -9.49 4.64 -2.17
N GLU A 3 -9.04 3.53 -1.62
CA GLU A 3 -9.17 3.19 -0.21
C GLU A 3 -7.80 3.29 0.47
N TYR A 4 -7.80 3.80 1.70
CA TYR A 4 -6.56 4.07 2.45
C TYR A 4 -6.34 3.12 3.62
N THR A 5 -7.18 2.10 3.77
CA THR A 5 -6.83 0.94 4.61
C THR A 5 -5.71 0.15 3.94
N TYR A 6 -4.76 -0.37 4.71
CA TYR A 6 -3.51 -0.91 4.17
C TYR A 6 -3.76 -2.05 3.16
N GLN A 7 -4.64 -2.99 3.48
CA GLN A 7 -5.00 -4.08 2.58
C GLN A 7 -5.59 -3.55 1.28
N ALA A 8 -6.64 -2.73 1.37
CA ALA A 8 -7.33 -2.24 0.18
C ALA A 8 -6.37 -1.44 -0.72
N MET A 9 -5.53 -0.60 -0.12
CA MET A 9 -4.53 0.19 -0.83
C MET A 9 -3.48 -0.68 -1.54
N VAL A 10 -3.01 -1.76 -0.90
CA VAL A 10 -2.08 -2.73 -1.53
C VAL A 10 -2.73 -3.38 -2.76
N TYR A 11 -3.95 -3.88 -2.62
CA TYR A 11 -4.66 -4.54 -3.72
C TYR A 11 -5.04 -3.58 -4.85
N ASP A 12 -5.21 -2.30 -4.54
CA ASP A 12 -5.56 -1.26 -5.51
C ASP A 12 -4.35 -0.77 -6.32
N ILE A 13 -3.22 -0.51 -5.65
CA ILE A 13 -2.09 0.23 -6.24
C ILE A 13 -0.96 -0.70 -6.72
N LEU A 14 -0.79 -1.85 -6.06
CA LEU A 14 0.28 -2.78 -6.39
C LEU A 14 -0.21 -3.85 -7.37
N PRO A 15 0.68 -4.36 -8.25
CA PRO A 15 0.33 -5.46 -9.11
C PRO A 15 0.12 -6.71 -8.24
N THR A 16 -1.12 -7.16 -8.16
CA THR A 16 -1.53 -8.32 -7.37
C THR A 16 -2.13 -9.41 -8.26
N LYS A 17 -1.99 -10.67 -7.84
CA LYS A 17 -2.70 -11.82 -8.40
C LYS A 17 -3.11 -12.73 -7.26
N ASN A 18 -4.38 -12.66 -6.88
CA ASN A 18 -4.86 -13.23 -5.61
C ASN A 18 -4.00 -12.69 -4.45
N GLU A 19 -3.53 -13.54 -3.56
CA GLU A 19 -2.71 -13.18 -2.40
C GLU A 19 -1.25 -12.81 -2.74
N LYS A 20 -0.85 -12.91 -4.01
CA LYS A 20 0.52 -12.61 -4.44
C LYS A 20 0.64 -11.17 -4.87
N VAL A 21 1.59 -10.45 -4.27
CA VAL A 21 1.98 -9.09 -4.65
C VAL A 21 3.37 -9.13 -5.28
N TYR A 22 3.52 -8.50 -6.44
CA TYR A 22 4.77 -8.48 -7.18
C TYR A 22 5.49 -7.14 -6.97
N LEU A 23 6.50 -7.13 -6.12
CA LEU A 23 7.31 -5.93 -5.87
C LEU A 23 8.29 -5.72 -7.03
N ARG A 24 8.49 -4.48 -7.49
CA ARG A 24 9.52 -4.21 -8.50
C ARG A 24 10.87 -3.92 -7.85
N TYR A 25 11.86 -4.80 -8.04
CA TYR A 25 13.26 -4.40 -7.83
C TYR A 25 13.77 -3.55 -9.00
N GLU A 26 14.33 -2.38 -8.71
CA GLU A 26 14.93 -1.43 -9.65
C GLU A 26 16.26 -1.89 -10.29
N ASN A 27 16.59 -3.19 -10.30
CA ASN A 27 17.79 -3.63 -11.00
C ASN A 27 17.52 -3.74 -12.51
N ARG A 28 17.47 -2.57 -13.17
CA ARG A 28 17.23 -2.36 -14.62
C ARG A 28 18.21 -3.08 -15.56
N TYR A 29 19.14 -3.87 -15.03
CA TYR A 29 20.16 -4.59 -15.79
C TYR A 29 20.04 -6.11 -15.76
N ASP A 30 19.16 -6.69 -14.92
CA ASP A 30 19.03 -8.14 -14.87
C ASP A 30 17.86 -8.60 -15.74
N ARG A 31 18.21 -9.23 -16.88
CA ARG A 31 17.25 -9.78 -17.86
C ARG A 31 16.61 -11.08 -17.37
N TYR A 32 16.90 -11.47 -16.12
CA TYR A 32 16.30 -12.58 -15.39
C TYR A 32 15.42 -12.01 -14.28
N TYR A 33 14.14 -11.86 -14.57
CA TYR A 33 13.13 -11.53 -13.57
C TYR A 33 12.95 -12.78 -12.69
N ASP A 34 13.58 -12.81 -11.52
CA ASP A 34 13.36 -13.86 -10.52
C ASP A 34 12.04 -13.57 -9.80
N ASP A 35 10.96 -14.07 -10.39
CA ASP A 35 9.57 -13.85 -9.95
C ASP A 35 9.37 -14.32 -8.50
N GLU A 36 10.12 -15.33 -8.03
CA GLU A 36 9.98 -15.87 -6.68
C GLU A 36 10.59 -14.95 -5.60
N LYS A 37 11.71 -14.28 -5.88
CA LYS A 37 12.37 -13.41 -4.88
C LYS A 37 11.63 -12.09 -4.66
N ASN A 38 10.81 -11.67 -5.61
CA ASN A 38 10.10 -10.40 -5.61
C ASN A 38 8.59 -10.56 -5.41
N THR A 39 8.13 -11.78 -5.11
CA THR A 39 6.74 -12.03 -4.75
C THR A 39 6.60 -12.02 -3.24
N VAL A 40 5.66 -11.22 -2.75
CA VAL A 40 5.17 -11.29 -1.37
C VAL A 40 3.85 -12.02 -1.36
N ILE A 41 3.69 -12.97 -0.44
CA ILE A 41 2.43 -13.67 -0.22
C ILE A 41 1.77 -13.05 1.01
N LEU A 42 0.58 -12.50 0.83
CA LEU A 42 -0.22 -11.93 1.92
C LEU A 42 -0.97 -13.07 2.61
N ASN A 43 -0.55 -13.42 3.84
CA ASN A 43 -1.16 -14.49 4.61
C ASN A 43 -1.38 -14.06 6.07
N GLU A 44 -2.62 -14.04 6.50
CA GLU A 44 -3.03 -13.61 7.85
C GLU A 44 -2.55 -14.58 8.95
N SER A 45 -2.45 -15.87 8.64
CA SER A 45 -2.06 -16.90 9.62
C SER A 45 -0.55 -16.99 9.81
N GLU A 46 0.22 -16.60 8.79
CA GLU A 46 1.69 -16.72 8.78
C GLU A 46 2.40 -15.36 9.01
N ASP A 47 1.72 -14.25 8.74
CA ASP A 47 2.23 -12.90 8.95
C ASP A 47 1.37 -12.11 9.95
N ALA A 48 1.81 -12.12 11.21
CA ALA A 48 1.14 -11.38 12.28
C ALA A 48 1.25 -9.85 12.13
N ILE A 49 2.30 -9.33 11.48
CA ILE A 49 2.44 -7.90 11.22
C ILE A 49 1.40 -7.49 10.18
N TRP A 50 1.25 -8.27 9.12
CA TRP A 50 0.20 -8.08 8.14
C TRP A 50 -1.18 -8.14 8.78
N ASP A 51 -1.53 -9.21 9.49
CA ASP A 51 -2.87 -9.38 10.05
C ASP A 51 -3.28 -8.23 11.00
N THR A 52 -2.34 -7.75 11.82
CA THR A 52 -2.59 -6.64 12.76
C THR A 52 -2.78 -5.30 12.04
N ASN A 53 -2.02 -5.05 10.97
CA ASN A 53 -1.96 -3.72 10.33
C ASN A 53 -2.87 -3.59 9.11
N ARG A 54 -3.34 -4.69 8.50
CA ARG A 54 -4.03 -4.70 7.20
C ARG A 54 -5.31 -3.85 7.14
N HIS A 55 -5.97 -3.64 8.28
CA HIS A 55 -7.20 -2.84 8.37
C HIS A 55 -6.96 -1.40 8.83
N LEU A 56 -5.73 -1.05 9.21
CA LEU A 56 -5.38 0.30 9.65
C LEU A 56 -5.20 1.23 8.47
N HIS A 57 -5.39 2.53 8.71
CA HIS A 57 -5.07 3.56 7.73
C HIS A 57 -3.57 3.54 7.40
N ILE A 58 -3.19 3.67 6.13
CA ILE A 58 -1.79 3.59 5.68
C ILE A 58 -0.86 4.55 6.43
N GLY A 59 -1.36 5.74 6.77
CA GLY A 59 -0.61 6.72 7.57
C GLY A 59 -0.25 6.20 8.96
N GLU A 60 -1.14 5.43 9.59
CA GLU A 60 -0.89 4.79 10.88
C GLU A 60 0.12 3.65 10.74
N VAL A 61 -0.06 2.78 9.74
CA VAL A 61 0.87 1.67 9.42
C VAL A 61 2.30 2.18 9.19
N CYS A 62 2.46 3.27 8.43
CA CYS A 62 3.77 3.90 8.21
C CYS A 62 4.49 4.32 9.50
N THR A 63 3.75 4.65 10.56
CA THR A 63 4.33 5.04 11.86
C THR A 63 4.55 3.86 12.81
N GLN A 64 3.72 2.82 12.72
CA GLN A 64 3.74 1.66 13.63
C GLN A 64 4.73 0.60 13.16
N LEU A 65 4.74 0.30 11.87
CA LEU A 65 5.49 -0.82 11.29
C LEU A 65 7.01 -0.76 11.56
N PRO A 66 7.69 0.41 11.51
CA PRO A 66 9.10 0.49 11.92
C PRO A 66 9.34 0.13 13.40
N LYS A 67 8.40 0.48 14.30
CA LYS A 67 8.50 0.20 15.74
C LYS A 67 8.28 -1.29 16.01
N GLU A 68 7.29 -1.89 15.37
CA GLU A 68 6.99 -3.32 15.47
C GLU A 68 8.14 -4.17 14.94
N MET A 69 8.72 -3.81 13.79
CA MET A 69 9.91 -4.49 13.27
C MET A 69 11.12 -4.39 14.20
N ALA A 70 11.33 -3.23 14.84
CA ALA A 70 12.42 -3.06 15.79
C ALA A 70 12.22 -3.92 17.05
N ARG A 71 10.99 -3.99 17.55
CA ARG A 71 10.60 -4.86 18.66
C ARG A 71 10.80 -6.34 18.31
N PHE A 72 10.32 -6.77 17.14
CA PHE A 72 10.48 -8.14 16.66
C PHE A 72 11.96 -8.54 16.52
N LYS A 73 12.80 -7.65 15.96
CA LYS A 73 14.26 -7.90 15.90
C LYS A 73 14.89 -8.05 17.28
N LYS A 74 14.45 -7.26 18.27
CA LYS A 74 14.95 -7.32 19.64
C LYS A 74 14.52 -8.61 20.34
N GLU A 75 13.25 -8.97 20.26
CA GLU A 75 12.68 -10.18 20.86
C GLU A 75 13.33 -11.44 20.28
N ASN A 76 13.49 -11.51 18.95
CA ASN A 76 14.23 -12.61 18.33
C ASN A 76 15.71 -12.64 18.72
N ARG A 77 16.39 -11.49 18.81
CA ARG A 77 17.79 -11.46 19.28
C ARG A 77 17.95 -11.96 20.71
N MET A 78 16.96 -11.76 21.58
CA MET A 78 16.99 -12.31 22.94
C MET A 78 16.69 -13.81 22.93
N ALA A 79 15.74 -14.28 22.10
CA ALA A 79 15.46 -15.71 21.92
C ALA A 79 16.65 -16.49 21.31
N ARG A 80 17.48 -15.84 20.47
CA ARG A 80 18.73 -16.40 19.92
C ARG A 80 19.78 -16.77 20.98
N MET A 81 19.71 -16.19 22.17
CA MET A 81 20.62 -16.56 23.26
C MET A 81 20.18 -17.86 23.97
N GLU A 82 18.98 -18.37 23.66
CA GLU A 82 18.37 -19.53 24.35
C GLU A 82 18.08 -20.76 23.47
N ASP A 83 18.04 -20.71 22.12
CA ASP A 83 17.67 -21.91 21.30
C ASP A 83 18.23 -21.93 19.84
N GLU A 84 18.53 -23.12 19.30
CA GLU A 84 19.13 -23.39 17.97
C GLU A 84 18.11 -23.39 16.79
N ARG A 85 17.08 -22.52 16.81
CA ARG A 85 15.98 -22.54 15.81
C ARG A 85 16.21 -21.70 14.54
N GLY A 86 17.34 -21.92 13.86
CA GLY A 86 17.82 -21.03 12.79
C GLY A 86 17.06 -21.01 11.45
N GLN A 87 16.15 -21.95 11.16
CA GLN A 87 15.44 -22.01 9.86
C GLN A 87 14.08 -21.29 9.87
N ALA A 88 13.18 -21.63 10.80
CA ALA A 88 11.88 -20.96 10.94
C ALA A 88 12.02 -19.44 11.21
N GLU A 89 13.09 -19.03 11.89
CA GLU A 89 13.41 -17.62 12.13
C GLU A 89 13.76 -16.87 10.83
N ARG A 90 14.48 -17.51 9.90
CA ARG A 90 14.83 -16.89 8.60
C ARG A 90 13.59 -16.71 7.75
N GLU A 91 12.64 -17.62 7.82
CA GLU A 91 11.36 -17.53 7.10
C GLU A 91 10.49 -16.41 7.66
N GLY A 92 10.28 -16.36 8.98
CA GLY A 92 9.54 -15.26 9.63
C GLY A 92 10.21 -13.89 9.46
N GLN A 93 11.54 -13.83 9.46
CA GLN A 93 12.26 -12.59 9.19
C GLN A 93 12.11 -12.13 7.73
N ARG A 94 12.03 -13.05 6.76
CA ARG A 94 11.79 -12.70 5.34
C ARG A 94 10.38 -12.16 5.14
N VAL A 95 9.36 -12.83 5.70
CA VAL A 95 7.95 -12.41 5.64
C VAL A 95 7.76 -10.99 6.19
N ASN A 96 8.39 -10.69 7.33
CA ASN A 96 8.29 -9.35 7.93
C ASN A 96 9.02 -8.25 7.14
N ILE A 97 10.13 -8.59 6.45
CA ILE A 97 10.84 -7.64 5.58
C ILE A 97 9.98 -7.30 4.36
N SER A 98 9.28 -8.29 3.79
CA SER A 98 8.37 -8.06 2.67
C SER A 98 7.22 -7.13 3.03
N THR A 99 6.65 -7.23 4.24
CA THR A 99 5.53 -6.37 4.67
C THR A 99 5.95 -4.91 4.86
N ARG A 100 7.21 -4.65 5.23
CA ARG A 100 7.75 -3.29 5.19
C ARG A 100 7.90 -2.77 3.77
N GLN A 101 8.49 -3.58 2.89
CA GLN A 101 8.71 -3.19 1.49
C GLN A 101 7.39 -2.86 0.79
N LEU A 102 6.34 -3.66 1.04
CA LEU A 102 4.98 -3.41 0.57
C LEU A 102 4.47 -2.02 0.95
N SER A 103 4.56 -1.64 2.23
CA SER A 103 4.08 -0.34 2.72
C SER A 103 4.81 0.83 2.06
N SER A 104 6.13 0.71 1.84
CA SER A 104 6.93 1.75 1.19
C SER A 104 6.59 1.87 -0.31
N GLU A 105 6.47 0.75 -1.03
CA GLU A 105 6.13 0.77 -2.46
C GLU A 105 4.71 1.31 -2.71
N CYS A 106 3.75 0.98 -1.84
CA CYS A 106 2.40 1.57 -1.90
C CYS A 106 2.44 3.09 -1.80
N LEU A 107 3.18 3.62 -0.83
CA LEU A 107 3.25 5.05 -0.58
C LEU A 107 3.99 5.78 -1.71
N GLU A 108 5.08 5.20 -2.21
CA GLU A 108 5.84 5.73 -3.34
C GLU A 108 4.96 5.84 -4.59
N LYS A 109 4.22 4.79 -4.94
CA LYS A 109 3.29 4.83 -6.07
C LYS A 109 2.14 5.82 -5.86
N SER A 110 1.54 5.83 -4.67
CA SER A 110 0.48 6.80 -4.34
C SER A 110 0.94 8.24 -4.55
N ASN A 111 2.17 8.56 -4.11
CA ASN A 111 2.76 9.88 -4.29
C ASN A 111 3.12 10.16 -5.76
N GLN A 112 3.67 9.17 -6.48
CA GLN A 112 4.03 9.30 -7.89
C GLN A 112 2.84 9.70 -8.76
N TYR A 113 1.67 9.09 -8.52
CA TYR A 113 0.44 9.35 -9.27
C TYR A 113 -0.45 10.42 -8.64
N LYS A 114 -0.02 11.02 -7.53
CA LYS A 114 -0.80 12.00 -6.75
C LYS A 114 -2.22 11.49 -6.44
N LEU A 115 -2.32 10.23 -6.04
CA LEU A 115 -3.62 9.58 -5.82
C LEU A 115 -4.44 10.26 -4.74
N GLN A 116 -3.80 10.96 -3.79
CA GLN A 116 -4.49 11.77 -2.79
C GLN A 116 -5.34 12.89 -3.40
N ASP A 117 -4.81 13.59 -4.41
CA ASP A 117 -5.57 14.66 -5.08
C ASP A 117 -6.79 14.08 -5.82
N ILE A 118 -6.66 12.87 -6.34
CA ILE A 118 -7.73 12.13 -7.03
C ILE A 118 -8.77 11.66 -6.01
N ALA A 119 -8.33 11.02 -4.93
CA ALA A 119 -9.18 10.52 -3.87
C ALA A 119 -10.00 11.64 -3.21
N ASN A 120 -9.42 12.82 -3.00
CA ASN A 120 -10.16 13.98 -2.49
C ASN A 120 -11.33 14.37 -3.40
N LEU A 121 -11.13 14.32 -4.73
CA LEU A 121 -12.21 14.56 -5.68
C LEU A 121 -13.25 13.42 -5.64
N GLU A 122 -12.82 12.16 -5.57
CA GLU A 122 -13.72 11.01 -5.44
C GLU A 122 -14.63 11.14 -4.21
N GLN A 123 -14.05 11.47 -3.05
CA GLN A 123 -14.79 11.66 -1.80
C GLN A 123 -15.78 12.83 -1.92
N ASN A 124 -15.36 13.96 -2.49
CA ASN A 124 -16.24 15.11 -2.69
C ASN A 124 -17.42 14.76 -3.62
N LEU A 125 -17.18 14.02 -4.70
CA LEU A 125 -18.23 13.59 -5.64
C LEU A 125 -19.23 12.63 -5.01
N VAL A 126 -18.76 11.70 -4.18
CA VAL A 126 -19.61 10.67 -3.55
C VAL A 126 -20.33 11.17 -2.31
N CYS A 127 -19.62 11.87 -1.43
CA CYS A 127 -20.17 12.31 -0.15
C CYS A 127 -20.90 13.66 -0.25
N ASN A 128 -20.61 14.48 -1.27
CA ASN A 128 -21.15 15.84 -1.44
C ASN A 128 -20.80 16.82 -0.30
N PHE A 129 -19.83 16.45 0.54
CA PHE A 129 -19.29 17.27 1.64
C PHE A 129 -17.75 17.23 1.62
N ASP A 130 -17.12 18.33 2.02
CA ASP A 130 -15.66 18.41 2.21
C ASP A 130 -15.23 17.92 3.62
N GLU A 131 -13.94 17.98 3.90
CA GLU A 131 -13.33 17.59 5.18
C GLU A 131 -13.91 18.38 6.38
N GLU A 132 -14.39 19.61 6.15
CA GLU A 132 -14.99 20.49 7.14
C GLU A 132 -16.52 20.31 7.26
N HIS A 133 -17.10 19.33 6.54
CA HIS A 133 -18.54 19.06 6.44
C HIS A 133 -19.34 20.18 5.76
N ASN A 134 -18.69 21.03 4.98
CA ASN A 134 -19.38 21.98 4.12
C ASN A 134 -19.81 21.29 2.84
N GLN A 135 -20.98 21.68 2.31
CA GLN A 135 -21.45 21.14 1.05
C GLN A 135 -20.54 21.59 -0.11
N VAL A 136 -20.09 20.63 -0.92
CA VAL A 136 -19.22 20.93 -2.06
C VAL A 136 -20.00 21.51 -3.23
N SER A 137 -19.35 22.41 -3.97
CA SER A 137 -19.91 22.93 -5.22
C SER A 137 -19.69 21.92 -6.34
N MET A 138 -20.77 21.28 -6.81
CA MET A 138 -20.70 20.35 -7.95
C MET A 138 -20.09 20.98 -9.20
N ARG A 139 -20.27 22.29 -9.41
CA ARG A 139 -19.63 23.00 -10.52
C ARG A 139 -18.10 23.00 -10.38
N GLU A 140 -17.58 23.19 -9.17
CA GLU A 140 -16.13 23.15 -8.94
C GLU A 140 -15.60 21.71 -9.01
N CYS A 141 -16.35 20.71 -8.51
CA CYS A 141 -15.99 19.30 -8.68
C CYS A 141 -15.89 18.91 -10.16
N ILE A 142 -16.84 19.34 -11.01
CA ILE A 142 -16.80 19.08 -12.45
C ILE A 142 -15.60 19.76 -13.13
N LYS A 143 -15.23 20.97 -12.69
CA LYS A 143 -14.02 21.65 -13.20
C LYS A 143 -12.75 20.90 -12.80
N ASP A 144 -12.65 20.44 -11.56
CA ASP A 144 -11.51 19.65 -11.09
C ASP A 144 -11.46 18.31 -11.83
N LEU A 145 -12.60 17.63 -12.02
CA LEU A 145 -12.71 16.43 -12.85
C LEU A 145 -12.13 16.67 -14.27
N HIS A 146 -12.60 17.71 -14.96
CA HIS A 146 -12.06 18.06 -16.29
C HIS A 146 -10.55 18.30 -16.28
N HIS A 147 -10.05 18.97 -15.24
CA HIS A 147 -8.62 19.19 -15.06
C HIS A 147 -7.89 17.86 -14.92
N LYS A 148 -8.29 17.00 -13.96
CA LYS A 148 -7.64 15.70 -13.70
C LYS A 148 -7.70 14.76 -14.89
N LEU A 149 -8.77 14.76 -15.68
CA LEU A 149 -8.86 13.98 -16.92
C LEU A 149 -7.86 14.43 -17.99
N SER A 150 -7.49 15.72 -17.99
CA SER A 150 -6.62 16.33 -19.01
C SER A 150 -5.12 16.23 -18.70
N ILE A 151 -4.73 16.02 -17.43
CA ILE A 151 -3.30 15.94 -17.07
C ILE A 151 -2.74 14.57 -17.47
N PRO A 152 -1.54 14.49 -18.09
CA PRO A 152 -0.93 13.23 -18.49
C PRO A 152 -0.56 12.29 -17.33
N THR A 153 -0.32 12.82 -16.14
CA THR A 153 0.11 12.05 -14.96
C THR A 153 -0.98 11.21 -14.34
N THR A 154 -2.25 11.56 -14.56
CA THR A 154 -3.39 10.73 -14.17
C THR A 154 -3.32 9.43 -14.99
N GLY A 155 -3.47 8.26 -14.36
CA GLY A 155 -3.51 6.99 -15.10
C GLY A 155 -4.84 6.77 -15.81
N SER A 156 -4.90 5.78 -16.69
CA SER A 156 -6.14 5.45 -17.42
C SER A 156 -7.24 4.91 -16.49
N GLU A 157 -6.85 4.18 -15.46
CA GLU A 157 -7.76 3.58 -14.49
C GLU A 157 -8.39 4.63 -13.59
N GLU A 158 -7.60 5.58 -13.09
CA GLU A 158 -8.10 6.70 -12.29
C GLU A 158 -9.06 7.58 -13.09
N ARG A 159 -8.78 7.83 -14.38
CA ARG A 159 -9.73 8.55 -15.25
C ARG A 159 -11.04 7.81 -15.38
N MET A 160 -11.00 6.48 -15.55
CA MET A 160 -12.21 5.66 -15.67
C MET A 160 -13.00 5.67 -14.36
N ARG A 161 -12.33 5.50 -13.22
CA ARG A 161 -12.94 5.60 -11.88
C ARG A 161 -13.66 6.92 -11.68
N LEU A 162 -12.98 8.04 -11.95
CA LEU A 162 -13.54 9.38 -11.81
C LEU A 162 -14.76 9.64 -12.71
N LEU A 163 -14.83 9.00 -13.89
CA LEU A 163 -15.97 9.13 -14.80
C LEU A 163 -17.18 8.27 -14.40
N LEU A 164 -16.97 7.24 -13.57
CA LEU A 164 -18.02 6.35 -13.10
C LEU A 164 -18.72 6.86 -11.83
N LEU A 165 -18.08 7.79 -11.10
CA LEU A 165 -18.65 8.49 -9.96
C LEU A 165 -19.55 9.64 -10.41
#